data_AF-A0A938KPM2-F1
#
_entry.id   AF-A0A938KPM2-F1
#
_cell.length_a   1.000
_cell.length_b   1.000
_cell.length_c   1.000
_cell.angle_alpha   90.00
_cell.angle_beta   90.00
_cell.angle_gamma   90.00
#
_symmetry.space_group_name_H-M   'P 1'
#
loop_
_entity.id
_entity.type
_entity.pdbx_description
1 polymer ?
#
loop_
_entity_poly.entity_id
_entity_poly.type
_entity_poly.pdbx_seq_one_letter_code
_entity_poly.pdbx_strand_id
1 'polypeptide(L)'
;MSLNARQEEQQFFDDIQQLATQHAQSEDYIEAIRQHIQKAIGEFVLFDLEMVLAAYWQSVGSQSVYLFFHDIGRENQPRYPLFCAEIEVSATSDTVTLRSLRDVFMLNTPAVNSFEFESILTTPRACRFEEAAQALRPIEQFLQVKYNIPDPFLLNHGFPPVVAENLPVVRFRVALQTVGDEDRRILDYSGLLTSLDDGAGRKFIDMVTQYVGGNVKNTMDDVARTYDERYPRKSVGRLIHPASQIPLPLNDPQKRILLAAESPDNRFIVVDGPPGTGKSHTITALIYQATLMGKSVLVTSHKQQALDVIDNVLIEQFRTVHPRAKPPVLRLTSATAKGPRSPNDLENTLSSPVINAASQRHLAGNPEAVAKDRDALLERIGADHDEFLRTADTYPDLIRDAFELVQLHNELFGLANDLDSVALPRLESAEPIDGARLGKIPGAMAPAQCKIPLTVLAFLSERRHEMTATLDCCNQLNSVRASLGQHLLALAQSIPEAVAKFEVLLTELATACREEQPLPRSGGASPPIPPDALCSLSGIHTYGDLCEVRNALKILAAQEQKF
;
A
#
# COMPACT_ATOMS: atom_id res chain seq x y z
N MET A 1 33.43 -41.44 -47.27
CA MET A 1 33.08 -41.54 -48.70
C MET A 1 31.92 -40.58 -48.94
N SER A 2 32.11 -39.52 -49.74
CA SER A 2 30.99 -38.64 -50.13
C SER A 2 30.22 -39.31 -51.25
N LEU A 3 28.95 -39.63 -51.02
CA LEU A 3 28.11 -40.16 -52.08
C LEU A 3 27.89 -39.08 -53.14
N ASN A 4 28.25 -39.37 -54.38
CA ASN A 4 28.00 -38.50 -55.52
C ASN A 4 26.66 -38.92 -56.12
N ALA A 5 25.55 -38.32 -55.65
CA ALA A 5 24.20 -38.68 -56.07
C ALA A 5 24.04 -38.67 -57.61
N ARG A 6 24.75 -37.78 -58.30
CA ARG A 6 24.77 -37.73 -59.77
C ARG A 6 25.45 -38.93 -60.43
N GLN A 7 26.45 -39.53 -59.78
CA GLN A 7 27.12 -40.72 -60.32
C GLN A 7 26.22 -41.95 -60.24
N GLU A 8 25.48 -42.08 -59.14
CA GLU A 8 24.46 -43.12 -58.98
C GLU A 8 23.28 -42.88 -59.93
N GLU A 9 22.80 -41.64 -60.07
CA GLU A 9 21.78 -41.28 -61.07
C GLU A 9 22.24 -41.61 -62.50
N GLN A 10 23.50 -41.34 -62.83
CA GLN A 10 24.08 -41.66 -64.13
C GLN A 10 24.19 -43.18 -64.35
N GLN A 11 24.58 -43.94 -63.33
CA GLN A 11 24.58 -45.41 -63.38
C GLN A 11 23.18 -45.98 -63.55
N PHE A 12 22.19 -45.48 -62.81
CA PHE A 12 20.79 -45.86 -63.00
C PHE A 12 20.30 -45.53 -64.41
N PHE A 13 20.69 -44.38 -64.96
CA PHE A 13 20.37 -43.99 -66.31
C PHE A 13 21.00 -44.94 -67.35
N ASP A 14 22.29 -45.26 -67.19
CA ASP A 14 23.02 -46.16 -68.07
C ASP A 14 22.46 -47.60 -68.01
N ASP A 15 22.06 -48.08 -66.82
CA ASP A 15 21.43 -49.39 -66.61
C ASP A 15 20.03 -49.46 -67.25
N ILE A 16 19.24 -48.39 -67.14
CA ILE A 16 17.94 -48.28 -67.83
C ILE A 16 18.12 -48.28 -69.36
N GLN A 17 19.21 -47.68 -69.85
CA GLN A 17 19.54 -47.65 -71.27
C GLN A 17 20.00 -49.03 -71.78
N GLN A 18 20.73 -49.81 -70.96
CA GLN A 18 21.05 -51.21 -71.26
C GLN A 18 19.80 -52.10 -71.26
N LEU A 19 18.88 -51.92 -70.31
CA LEU A 19 17.61 -52.64 -70.30
C LEU A 19 16.76 -52.31 -71.54
N ALA A 20 16.83 -51.07 -72.05
CA ALA A 20 16.11 -50.65 -73.25
C ALA A 20 16.60 -51.36 -74.51
N THR A 21 17.87 -51.77 -74.53
CA THR A 21 18.48 -52.49 -75.67
C THR A 21 18.22 -54.00 -75.61
N GLN A 22 17.81 -54.53 -74.47
CA GLN A 22 17.56 -55.97 -74.26
C GLN A 22 16.08 -56.36 -74.41
N HIS A 23 15.15 -55.40 -74.37
CA HIS A 23 13.72 -55.67 -74.45
C HIS A 23 13.08 -54.95 -75.65
N ALA A 24 12.58 -55.73 -76.63
CA ALA A 24 12.00 -55.21 -77.86
C ALA A 24 10.49 -54.86 -77.76
N GLN A 25 9.80 -55.35 -76.72
CA GLN A 25 8.38 -55.07 -76.48
C GLN A 25 8.21 -54.12 -75.28
N SER A 26 7.31 -53.15 -75.42
CA SER A 26 7.13 -52.03 -74.48
C SER A 26 6.62 -52.46 -73.09
N GLU A 27 5.82 -53.53 -73.00
CA GLU A 27 5.29 -54.00 -71.70
C GLU A 27 6.37 -54.73 -70.88
N ASP A 28 7.19 -55.57 -71.52
CA ASP A 28 8.29 -56.29 -70.87
C ASP A 28 9.39 -55.34 -70.38
N TYR A 29 9.63 -54.23 -71.11
CA TYR A 29 10.60 -53.21 -70.73
C TYR A 29 10.17 -52.46 -69.47
N ILE A 30 8.90 -52.07 -69.36
CA ILE A 30 8.37 -51.35 -68.19
C ILE A 30 8.44 -52.23 -66.94
N GLU A 31 8.12 -53.51 -67.07
CA GLU A 31 8.17 -54.45 -65.94
C GLU A 31 9.62 -54.77 -65.54
N ALA A 32 10.54 -54.89 -66.49
CA ALA A 32 11.96 -55.05 -66.21
C ALA A 32 12.57 -53.83 -65.49
N ILE A 33 12.20 -52.61 -65.89
CA ILE A 33 12.58 -51.38 -65.16
C ILE A 33 12.03 -51.41 -63.74
N ARG A 34 10.74 -51.73 -63.57
CA ARG A 34 10.10 -51.76 -62.25
C ARG A 34 10.81 -52.75 -61.31
N GLN A 35 11.14 -53.95 -61.80
CA GLN A 35 11.87 -54.95 -61.03
C GLN A 35 13.31 -54.52 -60.72
N HIS A 36 14.00 -53.88 -61.66
CA HIS A 36 15.35 -53.37 -61.45
C HIS A 36 15.36 -52.26 -60.37
N ILE A 37 14.43 -51.31 -60.47
CA ILE A 37 14.27 -50.23 -59.49
C ILE A 37 13.91 -50.81 -58.11
N GLN A 38 12.97 -51.75 -58.02
CA GLN A 38 12.60 -52.37 -56.73
C GLN A 38 13.75 -53.14 -56.09
N LYS A 39 14.57 -53.83 -56.89
CA LYS A 39 15.75 -54.56 -56.41
C LYS A 39 16.87 -53.62 -55.96
N ALA A 40 17.03 -52.48 -56.63
CA ALA A 40 18.08 -51.51 -56.31
C ALA A 40 17.72 -50.62 -55.11
N ILE A 41 16.43 -50.30 -54.92
CA ILE A 41 15.96 -49.45 -53.80
C ILE A 41 15.81 -50.23 -52.49
N GLY A 42 15.61 -51.56 -52.53
CA GLY A 42 15.23 -52.38 -51.37
C GLY A 42 16.20 -52.40 -50.18
N GLU A 43 17.49 -52.06 -50.36
CA GLU A 43 18.49 -52.06 -49.28
C GLU A 43 19.46 -50.87 -49.37
N PHE A 44 19.05 -49.73 -49.92
CA PHE A 44 19.97 -48.58 -50.00
C PHE A 44 19.97 -47.75 -48.71
N VAL A 45 20.50 -48.29 -47.61
CA VAL A 45 20.84 -47.50 -46.41
C VAL A 45 22.17 -46.81 -46.68
N LEU A 46 22.05 -45.63 -47.26
CA LEU A 46 23.14 -44.80 -47.75
C LEU A 46 23.97 -44.18 -46.59
N PHE A 47 23.30 -43.90 -45.48
CA PHE A 47 23.85 -43.36 -44.25
C PHE A 47 22.82 -43.57 -43.12
N ASP A 48 23.20 -44.22 -42.03
CA ASP A 48 22.34 -44.34 -40.85
C ASP A 48 22.35 -43.02 -40.08
N LEU A 49 21.57 -42.06 -40.60
CA LEU A 49 21.41 -40.75 -40.02
C LEU A 49 20.84 -40.82 -38.61
N GLU A 50 20.01 -41.83 -38.32
CA GLU A 50 19.41 -42.02 -37.01
C GLU A 50 20.46 -42.32 -35.94
N MET A 51 21.36 -43.29 -36.19
CA MET A 51 22.46 -43.60 -35.26
C MET A 51 23.39 -42.40 -35.05
N VAL A 52 23.72 -41.68 -36.13
CA VAL A 52 24.62 -40.51 -36.05
C VAL A 52 23.97 -39.38 -35.25
N LEU A 53 22.69 -39.11 -35.48
CA LEU A 53 21.94 -38.13 -34.71
C LEU A 53 21.82 -38.58 -33.26
N ALA A 54 21.45 -39.83 -32.98
CA ALA A 54 21.33 -40.37 -31.63
C ALA A 54 22.66 -40.29 -30.83
N ALA A 55 23.78 -40.65 -31.46
CA ALA A 55 25.11 -40.53 -30.85
C ALA A 55 25.51 -39.06 -30.63
N TYR A 56 25.21 -38.19 -31.60
CA TYR A 56 25.43 -36.76 -31.48
C TYR A 56 24.63 -36.18 -30.31
N TRP A 57 23.35 -36.56 -30.14
CA TRP A 57 22.50 -36.07 -29.05
C TRP A 57 22.94 -36.48 -27.66
N GLN A 58 23.51 -37.67 -27.49
CA GLN A 58 24.11 -38.05 -26.20
C GLN A 58 25.27 -37.11 -25.80
N SER A 59 25.89 -36.45 -26.77
CA SER A 59 26.98 -35.49 -26.55
C SER A 59 26.51 -34.02 -26.45
N VAL A 60 25.31 -33.71 -26.96
CA VAL A 60 24.70 -32.39 -26.85
C VAL A 60 24.10 -32.24 -25.44
N GLY A 61 24.79 -31.49 -24.58
CA GLY A 61 24.27 -31.10 -23.26
C GLY A 61 23.14 -30.06 -23.37
N SER A 62 23.24 -28.96 -22.63
CA SER A 62 22.26 -27.85 -22.66
C SER A 62 22.51 -26.81 -23.77
N GLN A 63 23.28 -27.15 -24.80
CA GLN A 63 23.67 -26.22 -25.87
C GLN A 63 22.57 -26.09 -26.93
N SER A 64 22.42 -24.90 -27.51
CA SER A 64 21.52 -24.68 -28.64
C SER A 64 22.04 -25.40 -29.88
N VAL A 65 21.13 -26.04 -30.60
CA VAL A 65 21.40 -26.75 -31.85
C VAL A 65 20.89 -25.92 -33.01
N TYR A 66 21.74 -25.73 -34.01
CA TYR A 66 21.40 -24.99 -35.21
C TYR A 66 21.48 -25.87 -36.46
N LEU A 67 20.53 -25.64 -37.35
CA LEU A 67 20.56 -26.13 -38.72
C LEU A 67 21.09 -25.01 -39.62
N PHE A 68 22.26 -25.24 -40.19
CA PHE A 68 22.97 -24.31 -41.08
C PHE A 68 22.74 -24.67 -42.53
N PHE A 69 22.49 -23.64 -43.34
CA PHE A 69 22.26 -23.76 -44.78
C PHE A 69 23.24 -22.91 -45.56
N HIS A 70 23.96 -23.60 -46.45
CA HIS A 70 24.98 -23.14 -47.38
C HIS A 70 26.13 -22.42 -46.69
N ASP A 71 27.34 -22.60 -47.19
CA ASP A 71 28.50 -21.89 -46.64
C ASP A 71 29.14 -20.92 -47.62
N ILE A 72 29.68 -19.83 -47.10
CA ILE A 72 30.49 -18.85 -47.81
C ILE A 72 31.85 -18.71 -47.12
N GLY A 73 32.94 -18.79 -47.89
CA GLY A 73 34.28 -18.65 -47.33
C GLY A 73 35.42 -18.71 -48.33
N ARG A 74 36.57 -18.16 -47.96
CA ARG A 74 37.85 -18.29 -48.69
C ARG A 74 38.64 -19.49 -48.15
N GLU A 75 39.59 -20.01 -48.92
CA GLU A 75 40.35 -21.22 -48.53
C GLU A 75 41.06 -21.10 -47.18
N ASN A 76 41.49 -19.89 -46.78
CA ASN A 76 42.20 -19.62 -45.53
C ASN A 76 41.41 -18.78 -44.52
N GLN A 77 40.08 -18.72 -44.64
CA GLN A 77 39.21 -17.99 -43.71
C GLN A 77 38.13 -18.92 -43.14
N PRO A 78 37.61 -18.63 -41.94
CA PRO A 78 36.44 -19.32 -41.42
C PRO A 78 35.28 -19.27 -42.43
N ARG A 79 34.56 -20.37 -42.52
CA ARG A 79 33.36 -20.48 -43.34
C ARG A 79 32.15 -20.10 -42.50
N TYR A 80 31.25 -19.35 -43.11
CA TYR A 80 30.05 -18.89 -42.43
C TYR A 80 28.81 -19.44 -43.13
N PRO A 81 27.78 -19.84 -42.37
CA PRO A 81 26.50 -20.21 -42.95
C PRO A 81 25.84 -18.99 -43.59
N LEU A 82 25.10 -19.14 -44.69
CA LEU A 82 24.32 -18.04 -45.27
C LEU A 82 23.05 -17.76 -44.47
N PHE A 83 22.36 -18.81 -44.02
CA PHE A 83 21.22 -18.71 -43.11
C PHE A 83 21.13 -19.94 -42.20
N CYS A 84 20.42 -19.80 -41.08
CA CYS A 84 20.28 -20.86 -40.10
C CYS A 84 18.95 -20.84 -39.36
N ALA A 85 18.59 -21.95 -38.73
CA ALA A 85 17.44 -22.03 -37.83
C ALA A 85 17.83 -22.71 -36.53
N GLU A 86 17.42 -22.15 -35.39
CA GLU A 86 17.52 -22.81 -34.09
C GLU A 86 16.45 -23.91 -34.02
N ILE A 87 16.87 -25.13 -33.67
CA ILE A 87 16.01 -26.30 -33.63
C ILE A 87 16.15 -27.05 -32.30
N GLU A 88 15.04 -27.63 -31.88
CA GLU A 88 14.96 -28.67 -30.87
C GLU A 88 14.79 -30.01 -31.58
N VAL A 89 15.53 -31.02 -31.13
CA VAL A 89 15.44 -32.36 -31.69
C VAL A 89 14.94 -33.31 -30.63
N SER A 90 13.89 -34.04 -30.96
CA SER A 90 13.35 -35.11 -30.11
C SER A 90 13.40 -36.41 -30.89
N ALA A 91 13.94 -37.46 -30.27
CA ALA A 91 14.00 -38.80 -30.85
C ALA A 91 13.08 -39.74 -30.06
N THR A 92 12.26 -40.49 -30.79
CA THR A 92 11.53 -41.67 -30.32
C THR A 92 12.16 -42.92 -30.93
N SER A 93 11.70 -44.12 -30.59
CA SER A 93 12.28 -45.37 -31.10
C SER A 93 12.26 -45.50 -32.62
N ASP A 94 11.37 -44.79 -33.30
CA ASP A 94 11.10 -44.96 -34.72
C ASP A 94 11.09 -43.62 -35.50
N THR A 95 11.16 -42.47 -34.81
CA THR A 95 11.11 -41.15 -35.47
C THR A 95 11.98 -40.11 -34.77
N VAL A 96 12.65 -39.28 -35.57
CA VAL A 96 13.36 -38.07 -35.13
C VAL A 96 12.58 -36.85 -35.59
N THR A 97 12.09 -36.06 -34.64
CA THR A 97 11.35 -34.82 -34.90
C THR A 97 12.25 -33.62 -34.69
N LEU A 98 12.44 -32.81 -35.73
CA LEU A 98 13.10 -31.51 -35.68
C LEU A 98 12.03 -30.42 -35.56
N ARG A 99 12.09 -29.60 -34.53
CA ARG A 99 11.14 -28.52 -34.27
C ARG A 99 11.87 -27.20 -34.16
N SER A 100 11.43 -26.16 -34.87
CA SER A 100 11.94 -24.82 -34.61
C SER A 100 11.38 -24.29 -33.28
N LEU A 101 12.26 -23.70 -32.45
CA LEU A 101 11.85 -23.10 -31.17
C LEU A 101 11.11 -21.77 -31.34
N ARG A 102 11.44 -21.02 -32.40
CA ARG A 102 10.98 -19.64 -32.60
C ARG A 102 10.28 -19.41 -33.94
N ASP A 103 10.23 -20.42 -34.80
CA ASP A 103 9.69 -20.33 -36.15
C ASP A 103 10.31 -19.18 -36.98
N VAL A 104 11.62 -18.99 -36.81
CA VAL A 104 12.41 -17.91 -37.41
C VAL A 104 13.69 -18.48 -38.03
N PHE A 105 13.96 -18.08 -39.26
CA PHE A 105 15.28 -18.19 -39.89
C PHE A 105 16.13 -16.97 -39.56
N MET A 106 17.40 -17.21 -39.30
CA MET A 106 18.42 -16.19 -39.14
C MET A 106 19.17 -16.04 -40.45
N LEU A 107 19.27 -14.81 -40.94
CA LEU A 107 19.94 -14.47 -42.19
C LEU A 107 21.31 -13.87 -41.87
N ASN A 108 22.37 -14.57 -42.24
CA ASN A 108 23.74 -14.18 -41.92
C ASN A 108 24.32 -13.14 -42.89
N THR A 109 23.55 -12.07 -43.10
CA THR A 109 23.94 -10.89 -43.86
C THR A 109 25.30 -10.32 -43.41
N PRO A 110 25.63 -10.26 -42.09
CA PRO A 110 26.94 -9.79 -41.64
C PRO A 110 28.10 -10.64 -42.16
N ALA A 111 27.95 -11.96 -42.24
CA ALA A 111 28.99 -12.83 -42.78
C ALA A 111 29.19 -12.65 -44.29
N VAL A 112 28.12 -12.37 -45.05
CA VAL A 112 28.28 -12.00 -46.47
C VAL A 112 29.04 -10.68 -46.57
N ASN A 113 28.65 -9.67 -45.79
CA ASN A 113 29.28 -8.36 -45.81
C ASN A 113 30.74 -8.37 -45.29
N SER A 114 31.16 -9.33 -44.46
CA SER A 114 32.54 -9.41 -43.96
C SER A 114 33.58 -9.73 -45.05
N PHE A 115 33.16 -10.16 -46.24
CA PHE A 115 34.06 -10.39 -47.37
C PHE A 115 34.29 -9.13 -48.24
N GLU A 116 33.83 -7.96 -47.79
CA GLU A 116 34.12 -6.63 -48.38
C GLU A 116 33.79 -6.55 -49.88
N PHE A 117 32.59 -6.97 -50.26
CA PHE A 117 32.07 -6.72 -51.60
C PHE A 117 31.95 -5.21 -51.88
N GLU A 118 32.02 -4.80 -53.15
CA GLU A 118 31.89 -3.37 -53.56
C GLU A 118 30.55 -2.72 -53.15
N SER A 119 29.54 -3.54 -52.88
CA SER A 119 28.19 -3.13 -52.49
C SER A 119 27.80 -3.85 -51.21
N ILE A 120 27.12 -3.15 -50.29
CA ILE A 120 26.68 -3.70 -49.01
C ILE A 120 25.29 -4.31 -49.16
N LEU A 121 25.12 -5.53 -48.69
CA LEU A 121 23.82 -6.18 -48.60
C LEU A 121 23.05 -5.63 -47.39
N THR A 122 21.88 -5.05 -47.66
CA THR A 122 20.98 -4.46 -46.64
C THR A 122 19.70 -5.27 -46.56
N THR A 123 19.77 -6.39 -45.83
CA THR A 123 18.64 -7.29 -45.58
C THR A 123 18.35 -7.42 -44.09
N PRO A 124 17.10 -7.76 -43.71
CA PRO A 124 16.79 -8.14 -42.34
C PRO A 124 17.67 -9.31 -41.89
N ARG A 125 17.99 -9.35 -40.59
CA ARG A 125 18.86 -10.40 -40.00
C ARG A 125 18.10 -11.65 -39.59
N ALA A 126 16.77 -11.61 -39.64
CA ALA A 126 15.90 -12.72 -39.33
C ALA A 126 14.58 -12.56 -40.10
N CYS A 127 13.94 -13.68 -40.43
CA CYS A 127 12.64 -13.74 -41.08
C CYS A 127 11.87 -14.98 -40.61
N ARG A 128 10.57 -15.01 -40.82
CA ARG A 128 9.75 -16.21 -40.54
C ARG A 128 9.94 -17.26 -41.62
N PHE A 129 9.55 -18.51 -41.32
CA PHE A 129 9.56 -19.59 -42.30
C PHE A 129 8.67 -19.28 -43.52
N GLU A 130 7.49 -18.71 -43.30
CA GLU A 130 6.55 -18.33 -44.37
C GLU A 130 7.14 -17.26 -45.32
N GLU A 131 7.98 -16.38 -44.78
CA GLU A 131 8.58 -15.26 -45.50
C GLU A 131 9.97 -15.59 -46.06
N ALA A 132 10.50 -16.79 -45.79
CA ALA A 132 11.88 -17.16 -46.09
C ALA A 132 12.23 -16.97 -47.57
N ALA A 133 11.33 -17.38 -48.47
CA ALA A 133 11.53 -17.22 -49.91
C ALA A 133 11.66 -15.76 -50.35
N GLN A 134 10.90 -14.85 -49.73
CA GLN A 134 10.97 -13.43 -50.03
C GLN A 134 12.20 -12.78 -49.40
N ALA A 135 12.53 -13.16 -48.16
CA ALA A 135 13.63 -12.58 -47.41
C ALA A 135 15.02 -13.05 -47.92
N LEU A 136 15.12 -14.25 -48.49
CA LEU A 136 16.34 -14.75 -49.13
C LEU A 136 16.58 -14.18 -50.52
N ARG A 137 15.53 -13.69 -51.20
CA ARG A 137 15.61 -13.17 -52.57
C ARG A 137 16.67 -12.07 -52.76
N PRO A 138 16.82 -11.07 -51.88
CA PRO A 138 17.86 -10.07 -52.06
C PRO A 138 19.27 -10.64 -51.85
N ILE A 139 19.44 -11.64 -50.97
CA ILE A 139 20.72 -12.36 -50.80
C ILE A 139 21.04 -13.13 -52.08
N GLU A 140 20.06 -13.83 -52.63
CA GLU A 140 20.19 -14.55 -53.89
C GLU A 140 20.56 -13.63 -55.05
N GLN A 141 19.82 -12.54 -55.24
CA GLN A 141 20.08 -11.55 -56.28
C GLN A 141 21.46 -10.91 -56.13
N PHE A 142 21.88 -10.63 -54.90
CA PHE A 142 23.20 -10.09 -54.62
C PHE A 142 24.31 -11.05 -55.07
N LEU A 143 24.18 -12.34 -54.74
CA LEU A 143 25.13 -13.36 -55.17
C LEU A 143 25.05 -13.57 -56.70
N GLN A 144 23.86 -13.63 -57.29
CA GLN A 144 23.70 -13.77 -58.73
C GLN A 144 24.42 -12.66 -59.51
N VAL A 145 24.30 -11.41 -59.07
CA VAL A 145 24.98 -10.27 -59.71
C VAL A 145 26.50 -10.36 -59.53
N LYS A 146 26.99 -10.70 -58.32
CA LYS A 146 28.43 -10.75 -58.05
C LYS A 146 29.15 -11.94 -58.70
N TYR A 147 28.48 -13.07 -58.85
CA TYR A 147 29.05 -14.29 -59.44
C TYR A 147 28.58 -14.54 -60.89
N ASN A 148 27.80 -13.62 -61.46
CA ASN A 148 27.23 -13.72 -62.81
C ASN A 148 26.43 -15.02 -63.05
N ILE A 149 25.55 -15.35 -62.09
CA ILE A 149 24.68 -16.54 -62.14
C ILE A 149 23.28 -16.10 -62.62
N PRO A 150 22.74 -16.69 -63.70
CA PRO A 150 21.41 -16.32 -64.21
C PRO A 150 20.25 -16.93 -63.41
N ASP A 151 20.42 -18.13 -62.87
CA ASP A 151 19.34 -18.92 -62.26
C ASP A 151 19.37 -18.88 -60.72
N PRO A 152 18.21 -18.95 -60.05
CA PRO A 152 18.13 -19.06 -58.59
C PRO A 152 18.66 -20.42 -58.13
N PHE A 153 19.35 -20.43 -56.99
CA PHE A 153 20.06 -21.60 -56.48
C PHE A 153 19.98 -21.79 -54.97
N LEU A 154 19.67 -20.76 -54.17
CA LEU A 154 19.72 -20.85 -52.70
C LEU A 154 18.67 -21.80 -52.12
N LEU A 155 17.52 -21.98 -52.78
CA LEU A 155 16.45 -22.87 -52.32
C LEU A 155 16.41 -24.22 -53.06
N ASN A 156 17.36 -24.48 -53.96
CA ASN A 156 17.40 -25.73 -54.71
C ASN A 156 17.90 -26.89 -53.82
N HIS A 157 17.54 -28.12 -54.18
CA HIS A 157 17.98 -29.35 -53.50
C HIS A 157 19.50 -29.65 -53.63
N GLY A 158 20.26 -28.76 -54.29
CA GLY A 158 21.70 -28.87 -54.51
C GLY A 158 22.18 -27.84 -55.54
N PHE A 159 23.40 -27.34 -55.41
CA PHE A 159 24.07 -26.54 -56.45
C PHE A 159 25.59 -26.74 -56.41
N PRO A 160 26.28 -26.66 -57.57
CA PRO A 160 27.73 -26.76 -57.63
C PRO A 160 28.38 -25.57 -56.90
N PRO A 161 29.60 -25.73 -56.34
CA PRO A 161 30.31 -24.63 -55.72
C PRO A 161 30.42 -23.43 -56.67
N VAL A 162 29.90 -22.30 -56.22
CA VAL A 162 29.96 -21.04 -56.95
C VAL A 162 31.32 -20.41 -56.68
N VAL A 163 32.11 -20.24 -57.74
CA VAL A 163 33.47 -19.73 -57.69
C VAL A 163 33.62 -18.59 -58.70
N ALA A 164 34.28 -17.51 -58.30
CA ALA A 164 34.67 -16.41 -59.17
C ALA A 164 36.04 -15.85 -58.72
N GLU A 165 36.76 -15.17 -59.62
CA GLU A 165 38.06 -14.60 -59.30
C GLU A 165 37.97 -13.60 -58.14
N ASN A 166 38.85 -13.74 -57.14
CA ASN A 166 38.94 -12.88 -55.94
C ASN A 166 37.69 -12.83 -55.04
N LEU A 167 36.68 -13.66 -55.29
CA LEU A 167 35.47 -13.76 -54.46
C LEU A 167 35.49 -15.01 -53.56
N PRO A 168 34.80 -14.99 -52.41
CA PRO A 168 34.65 -16.19 -51.58
C PRO A 168 33.88 -17.29 -52.32
N VAL A 169 34.07 -18.55 -51.95
CA VAL A 169 33.34 -19.67 -52.58
C VAL A 169 32.03 -19.89 -51.83
N VAL A 170 30.91 -19.97 -52.55
CA VAL A 170 29.61 -20.35 -51.98
C VAL A 170 29.33 -21.81 -52.28
N ARG A 171 29.00 -22.61 -51.27
CA ARG A 171 28.76 -24.06 -51.41
C ARG A 171 27.40 -24.46 -50.86
N PHE A 172 26.79 -25.42 -51.54
CA PHE A 172 25.65 -26.14 -51.00
C PHE A 172 26.11 -26.99 -49.81
N ARG A 173 25.54 -26.72 -48.63
CA ARG A 173 25.83 -27.48 -47.42
C ARG A 173 24.66 -27.38 -46.45
N VAL A 174 24.17 -28.52 -45.98
CA VAL A 174 23.28 -28.57 -44.81
C VAL A 174 24.08 -29.17 -43.68
N ALA A 175 24.21 -28.44 -42.58
CA ALA A 175 25.00 -28.87 -41.44
C ALA A 175 24.22 -28.69 -40.14
N LEU A 176 24.41 -29.62 -39.22
CA LEU A 176 23.85 -29.56 -37.89
C LEU A 176 24.98 -29.36 -36.89
N GLN A 177 24.89 -28.35 -36.05
CA GLN A 177 25.99 -27.96 -35.18
C GLN A 177 25.48 -27.29 -33.90
N THR A 178 26.14 -27.63 -32.78
CA THR A 178 25.98 -26.96 -31.50
C THR A 178 26.87 -25.73 -31.41
N VAL A 179 26.33 -24.66 -30.86
CA VAL A 179 27.08 -23.43 -30.58
C VAL A 179 27.23 -23.30 -29.07
N GLY A 180 28.46 -23.48 -28.57
CA GLY A 180 28.74 -23.49 -27.14
C GLY A 180 28.92 -22.12 -26.51
N ASP A 181 29.51 -21.17 -27.24
CA ASP A 181 29.82 -19.82 -26.76
C ASP A 181 29.12 -18.80 -27.67
N GLU A 182 27.83 -18.59 -27.43
CA GLU A 182 26.94 -17.80 -28.28
C GLU A 182 26.58 -16.46 -27.63
N ASP A 183 26.80 -15.35 -28.34
CA ASP A 183 26.22 -14.05 -27.95
C ASP A 183 24.75 -13.99 -28.35
N ARG A 184 23.91 -14.67 -27.55
CA ARG A 184 22.46 -14.78 -27.75
C ARG A 184 21.76 -13.43 -27.88
N ARG A 185 22.35 -12.34 -27.39
CA ARG A 185 21.76 -11.01 -27.43
C ARG A 185 21.41 -10.59 -28.86
N ILE A 186 22.35 -10.71 -29.79
CA ILE A 186 22.18 -10.24 -31.18
C ILE A 186 21.08 -11.06 -31.90
N LEU A 187 21.04 -12.35 -31.61
CA LEU A 187 20.08 -13.29 -32.19
C LEU A 187 18.67 -13.09 -31.62
N ASP A 188 18.59 -12.90 -30.29
CA ASP A 188 17.36 -12.55 -29.58
C ASP A 188 16.78 -11.24 -30.10
N TYR A 189 17.58 -10.19 -30.32
CA TYR A 189 17.07 -8.93 -30.86
C TYR A 189 16.46 -9.09 -32.25
N SER A 190 17.10 -9.86 -33.12
CA SER A 190 16.62 -10.04 -34.49
C SER A 190 15.33 -10.85 -34.50
N GLY A 191 15.25 -11.94 -33.70
CA GLY A 191 14.02 -12.69 -33.52
C GLY A 191 12.90 -11.88 -32.87
N LEU A 192 13.22 -11.06 -31.85
CA LEU A 192 12.27 -10.14 -31.22
C LEU A 192 11.73 -9.13 -32.24
N LEU A 193 12.57 -8.53 -33.08
CA LEU A 193 12.14 -7.62 -34.15
C LEU A 193 11.22 -8.30 -35.17
N THR A 194 11.53 -9.52 -35.59
CA THR A 194 10.66 -10.29 -36.51
C THR A 194 9.32 -10.66 -35.84
N SER A 195 9.32 -10.89 -34.52
CA SER A 195 8.10 -11.10 -33.74
C SER A 195 7.37 -9.80 -33.36
N LEU A 196 8.02 -8.64 -33.51
CA LEU A 196 7.44 -7.34 -33.15
C LEU A 196 6.30 -6.92 -34.09
N ASP A 197 6.28 -7.46 -35.32
CA ASP A 197 5.20 -7.21 -36.28
C ASP A 197 3.93 -8.04 -36.02
N ASP A 198 3.97 -9.00 -35.09
CA ASP A 198 2.80 -9.78 -34.65
C ASP A 198 2.04 -9.13 -33.50
N GLY A 199 0.79 -9.56 -33.30
CA GLY A 199 -0.19 -8.89 -32.44
C GLY A 199 0.28 -8.43 -31.05
N ALA A 200 1.17 -9.17 -30.36
CA ALA A 200 1.74 -8.73 -29.08
C ALA A 200 2.82 -7.64 -29.25
N GLY A 201 3.67 -7.80 -30.25
CA GLY A 201 4.69 -6.82 -30.62
C GLY A 201 4.09 -5.53 -31.18
N ARG A 202 3.04 -5.65 -32.00
CA ARG A 202 2.34 -4.49 -32.55
C ARG A 202 1.72 -3.64 -31.45
N LYS A 203 1.14 -4.26 -30.42
CA LYS A 203 0.66 -3.55 -29.22
C LYS A 203 1.77 -2.76 -28.53
N PHE A 204 2.98 -3.31 -28.47
CA PHE A 204 4.15 -2.63 -27.90
C PHE A 204 4.61 -1.47 -28.80
N ILE A 205 4.68 -1.66 -30.12
CA ILE A 205 5.00 -0.59 -31.06
C ILE A 205 3.96 0.53 -30.94
N ASP A 206 2.67 0.20 -31.02
CA ASP A 206 1.58 1.17 -30.92
C ASP A 206 1.63 1.92 -29.58
N MET A 207 1.96 1.22 -28.49
CA MET A 207 2.20 1.83 -27.18
C MET A 207 3.32 2.88 -27.28
N VAL A 208 4.51 2.50 -27.76
CA VAL A 208 5.67 3.42 -27.89
C VAL A 208 5.34 4.58 -28.82
N THR A 209 4.69 4.34 -29.97
CA THR A 209 4.28 5.38 -30.92
C THR A 209 3.30 6.36 -30.31
N GLN A 210 2.32 5.90 -29.51
CA GLN A 210 1.39 6.79 -28.81
C GLN A 210 2.09 7.66 -27.77
N TYR A 211 3.06 7.10 -27.04
CA TYR A 211 3.83 7.85 -26.06
C TYR A 211 4.69 8.94 -26.72
N VAL A 212 5.46 8.57 -27.74
CA VAL A 212 6.34 9.51 -28.47
C VAL A 212 5.52 10.55 -29.24
N GLY A 213 4.38 10.14 -29.81
CA GLY A 213 3.46 11.03 -30.52
C GLY A 213 2.69 12.00 -29.61
N GLY A 214 2.82 11.89 -28.28
CA GLY A 214 2.15 12.79 -27.33
C GLY A 214 0.63 12.60 -27.23
N ASN A 215 0.08 11.53 -27.81
CA ASN A 215 -1.36 11.24 -27.82
C ASN A 215 -1.85 10.59 -26.52
N VAL A 216 -1.15 10.80 -25.40
CA VAL A 216 -1.51 10.24 -24.10
C VAL A 216 -2.46 11.21 -23.40
N LYS A 217 -3.70 10.76 -23.16
CA LYS A 217 -4.70 11.54 -22.41
C LYS A 217 -4.20 11.80 -20.99
N ASN A 218 -4.21 13.05 -20.54
CA ASN A 218 -3.97 13.38 -19.14
C ASN A 218 -5.26 13.11 -18.34
N THR A 219 -5.16 12.20 -17.37
CA THR A 219 -6.26 11.77 -16.50
C THR A 219 -6.06 12.17 -15.04
N MET A 220 -5.08 13.04 -14.74
CA MET A 220 -4.70 13.40 -13.37
C MET A 220 -5.88 13.94 -12.56
N ASP A 221 -6.69 14.81 -13.17
CA ASP A 221 -7.87 15.41 -12.55
C ASP A 221 -9.01 14.40 -12.38
N ASP A 222 -9.21 13.53 -13.38
CA ASP A 222 -10.19 12.45 -13.31
C ASP A 222 -9.84 11.47 -12.17
N VAL A 223 -8.56 11.10 -12.02
CA VAL A 223 -8.06 10.27 -10.92
C VAL A 223 -8.23 10.99 -9.58
N ALA A 224 -7.97 12.30 -9.52
CA ALA A 224 -8.15 13.08 -8.30
C ALA A 224 -9.61 13.07 -7.84
N ARG A 225 -10.54 13.36 -8.77
CA ARG A 225 -11.98 13.36 -8.51
C ARG A 225 -12.45 11.98 -8.07
N THR A 226 -12.06 10.93 -8.81
CA THR A 226 -12.41 9.54 -8.48
C THR A 226 -11.86 9.14 -7.11
N TYR A 227 -10.67 9.61 -6.73
CA TYR A 227 -10.09 9.35 -5.41
C TYR A 227 -10.91 10.00 -4.29
N ASP A 228 -11.28 11.27 -4.43
CA ASP A 228 -12.06 11.96 -3.39
C ASP A 228 -13.50 11.45 -3.30
N GLU A 229 -14.10 11.00 -4.42
CA GLU A 229 -15.41 10.33 -4.45
C GLU A 229 -15.36 8.96 -3.76
N ARG A 230 -14.34 8.15 -4.04
CA ARG A 230 -14.18 6.80 -3.47
C ARG A 230 -13.69 6.83 -2.03
N TYR A 231 -12.94 7.88 -1.63
CA TYR A 231 -12.36 8.06 -0.30
C TYR A 231 -12.63 9.45 0.28
N PRO A 232 -13.87 9.71 0.74
CA PRO A 232 -14.21 10.95 1.43
C PRO A 232 -13.28 11.22 2.61
N ARG A 233 -13.04 12.51 2.92
CA ARG A 233 -12.09 12.94 3.97
C ARG A 233 -12.33 12.32 5.35
N LYS A 234 -13.59 12.07 5.69
CA LYS A 234 -14.05 11.50 6.97
C LYS A 234 -14.34 9.98 6.87
N SER A 235 -13.84 9.30 5.85
CA SER A 235 -14.10 7.87 5.66
C SER A 235 -12.95 7.00 6.14
N VAL A 236 -13.28 5.82 6.66
CA VAL A 236 -12.32 4.76 7.01
C VAL A 236 -11.48 4.35 5.81
N GLY A 237 -12.07 4.36 4.61
CA GLY A 237 -11.39 4.06 3.35
C GLY A 237 -10.25 5.02 3.02
N ARG A 238 -10.25 6.23 3.59
CA ARG A 238 -9.13 7.17 3.48
C ARG A 238 -7.98 6.82 4.41
N LEU A 239 -8.26 6.21 5.56
CA LEU A 239 -7.23 5.68 6.47
C LEU A 239 -6.65 4.38 5.92
N ILE A 240 -7.53 3.43 5.63
CA ILE A 240 -7.20 2.10 5.13
C ILE A 240 -7.60 2.05 3.67
N HIS A 241 -6.62 2.03 2.78
CA HIS A 241 -6.89 1.87 1.36
C HIS A 241 -7.66 0.55 1.13
N PRO A 242 -8.75 0.50 0.35
CA PRO A 242 -9.55 -0.70 0.15
C PRO A 242 -8.86 -1.77 -0.68
N ALA A 243 -7.72 -1.46 -1.31
CA ALA A 243 -6.71 -2.49 -1.55
C ALA A 243 -6.02 -2.88 -0.21
N SER A 244 -6.81 -3.16 0.82
CA SER A 244 -6.43 -3.57 2.19
C SER A 244 -5.58 -4.85 2.21
N GLN A 245 -5.32 -5.40 1.03
CA GLN A 245 -4.47 -6.54 0.74
C GLN A 245 -3.00 -6.14 0.52
N ILE A 246 -2.68 -4.85 0.36
CA ILE A 246 -1.29 -4.40 0.20
C ILE A 246 -0.70 -4.22 1.61
N PRO A 247 0.34 -4.98 1.97
CA PRO A 247 0.93 -4.94 3.32
C PRO A 247 1.90 -3.76 3.47
N LEU A 248 1.52 -2.55 3.03
CA LEU A 248 2.37 -1.35 3.05
C LEU A 248 1.56 -0.13 3.48
N PRO A 249 2.08 0.71 4.41
CA PRO A 249 1.47 2.00 4.71
C PRO A 249 1.68 2.95 3.54
N LEU A 250 0.61 3.60 3.06
CA LEU A 250 0.65 4.51 1.91
C LEU A 250 0.05 5.88 2.27
N ASN A 251 0.65 6.95 1.76
CA ASN A 251 0.08 8.30 1.85
C ASN A 251 -0.94 8.58 0.73
N ASP A 252 -1.69 9.68 0.83
CA ASP A 252 -2.72 10.06 -0.15
C ASP A 252 -2.19 10.14 -1.60
N PRO A 253 -1.04 10.79 -1.89
CA PRO A 253 -0.45 10.77 -3.23
C PRO A 253 -0.13 9.38 -3.76
N GLN A 254 0.44 8.49 -2.93
CA GLN A 254 0.73 7.12 -3.30
C GLN A 254 -0.56 6.34 -3.60
N LYS A 255 -1.60 6.49 -2.78
CA LYS A 255 -2.91 5.87 -3.02
C LYS A 255 -3.52 6.32 -4.35
N ARG A 256 -3.39 7.60 -4.71
CA ARG A 256 -3.82 8.13 -6.02
C ARG A 256 -3.05 7.50 -7.18
N ILE A 257 -1.75 7.24 -7.03
CA ILE A 257 -0.94 6.55 -8.04
C ILE A 257 -1.45 5.11 -8.25
N LEU A 258 -1.77 4.40 -7.17
CA LEU A 258 -2.35 3.05 -7.24
C LEU A 258 -3.72 3.05 -7.93
N LEU A 259 -4.57 4.04 -7.64
CA LEU A 259 -5.85 4.24 -8.34
C LEU A 259 -5.64 4.55 -9.83
N ALA A 260 -4.65 5.38 -10.16
CA ALA A 260 -4.30 5.66 -11.54
C ALA A 260 -3.88 4.38 -12.28
N ALA A 261 -3.12 3.49 -11.63
CA ALA A 261 -2.68 2.21 -12.20
C ALA A 261 -3.79 1.17 -12.34
N GLU A 262 -4.90 1.31 -11.60
CA GLU A 262 -6.10 0.48 -11.75
C GLU A 262 -6.90 0.86 -13.00
N SER A 263 -6.87 2.14 -13.39
CA SER A 263 -7.67 2.65 -14.51
C SER A 263 -7.19 2.11 -15.87
N PRO A 264 -8.07 1.48 -16.67
CA PRO A 264 -7.71 0.97 -17.99
C PRO A 264 -7.36 2.08 -18.99
N ASP A 265 -7.84 3.30 -18.76
CA ASP A 265 -7.52 4.47 -19.59
C ASP A 265 -6.06 4.90 -19.48
N ASN A 266 -5.39 4.49 -18.39
CA ASN A 266 -4.03 4.91 -18.07
C ASN A 266 -3.02 3.88 -18.56
N ARG A 267 -2.63 4.02 -19.83
CA ARG A 267 -1.55 3.19 -20.42
C ARG A 267 -0.16 3.57 -19.92
N PHE A 268 0.03 4.83 -19.53
CA PHE A 268 1.30 5.37 -19.04
C PHE A 268 1.06 6.22 -17.80
N ILE A 269 1.92 6.04 -16.80
CA ILE A 269 1.90 6.82 -15.57
C ILE A 269 3.33 7.25 -15.28
N VAL A 270 3.55 8.56 -15.24
CA VAL A 270 4.82 9.14 -14.81
C VAL A 270 4.68 9.53 -13.35
N VAL A 271 5.52 8.96 -12.50
CA VAL A 271 5.58 9.29 -11.08
C VAL A 271 6.86 10.06 -10.83
N ASP A 272 6.71 11.33 -10.47
CA ASP A 272 7.81 12.16 -10.00
C ASP A 272 7.74 12.35 -8.48
N GLY A 273 8.91 12.48 -7.86
CA GLY A 273 9.01 12.71 -6.43
C GLY A 273 10.42 13.16 -6.04
N PRO A 274 10.57 14.17 -5.17
CA PRO A 274 11.86 14.54 -4.56
C PRO A 274 12.58 13.35 -3.90
N PRO A 275 13.90 13.43 -3.64
CA PRO A 275 14.59 12.42 -2.83
C PRO A 275 13.91 12.26 -1.46
N GLY A 276 13.79 11.02 -0.97
CA GLY A 276 13.15 10.72 0.32
C GLY A 276 11.63 10.53 0.30
N THR A 277 10.94 10.77 -0.83
CA THR A 277 9.46 10.61 -0.94
C THR A 277 8.96 9.16 -1.08
N GLY A 278 9.83 8.17 -0.84
CA GLY A 278 9.43 6.76 -0.85
C GLY A 278 9.12 6.19 -2.23
N LYS A 279 9.76 6.66 -3.32
CA LYS A 279 9.54 6.14 -4.69
C LYS A 279 9.64 4.60 -4.78
N SER A 280 10.68 4.01 -4.18
CA SER A 280 10.83 2.55 -4.15
C SER A 280 9.68 1.86 -3.42
N HIS A 281 9.17 2.48 -2.35
CA HIS A 281 8.01 1.99 -1.60
C HIS A 281 6.74 2.02 -2.46
N THR A 282 6.53 3.08 -3.25
CA THR A 282 5.43 3.18 -4.22
C THR A 282 5.54 2.10 -5.30
N ILE A 283 6.74 1.81 -5.81
CA ILE A 283 6.98 0.74 -6.78
C ILE A 283 6.59 -0.62 -6.18
N THR A 284 7.03 -0.92 -4.94
CA THR A 284 6.65 -2.15 -4.24
C THR A 284 5.13 -2.27 -4.08
N ALA A 285 4.44 -1.17 -3.76
CA ALA A 285 2.98 -1.16 -3.64
C ALA A 285 2.28 -1.46 -4.97
N LEU A 286 2.77 -0.90 -6.08
CA LEU A 286 2.27 -1.21 -7.43
C LEU A 286 2.50 -2.68 -7.80
N ILE A 287 3.64 -3.26 -7.44
CA ILE A 287 3.93 -4.68 -7.66
C ILE A 287 2.93 -5.55 -6.90
N TYR A 288 2.68 -5.25 -5.62
CA TYR A 288 1.66 -5.95 -4.83
C TYR A 288 0.28 -5.84 -5.46
N GLN A 289 -0.16 -4.63 -5.83
CA GLN A 289 -1.45 -4.42 -6.47
C GLN A 289 -1.60 -5.23 -7.76
N ALA A 290 -0.61 -5.18 -8.65
CA ALA A 290 -0.63 -5.92 -9.90
C ALA A 290 -0.65 -7.44 -9.67
N THR A 291 0.10 -7.92 -8.67
CA THR A 291 0.09 -9.35 -8.28
C THR A 291 -1.28 -9.78 -7.76
N LEU A 292 -1.94 -8.95 -6.95
CA LEU A 292 -3.30 -9.22 -6.46
C LEU A 292 -4.34 -9.23 -7.59
N MET A 293 -4.11 -8.44 -8.65
CA MET A 293 -4.91 -8.47 -9.88
C MET A 293 -4.57 -9.66 -10.81
N GLY A 294 -3.65 -10.57 -10.41
CA GLY A 294 -3.22 -11.71 -11.21
C GLY A 294 -2.36 -11.33 -12.42
N LYS A 295 -1.77 -10.14 -12.44
CA LYS A 295 -0.93 -9.66 -13.55
C LYS A 295 0.54 -10.05 -13.35
N SER A 296 1.24 -10.33 -14.45
CA SER A 296 2.70 -10.45 -14.48
C SER A 296 3.36 -9.06 -14.51
N VAL A 297 4.39 -8.85 -13.70
CA VAL A 297 5.09 -7.56 -13.60
C VAL A 297 6.56 -7.72 -13.98
N LEU A 298 7.04 -6.88 -14.89
CA LEU A 298 8.47 -6.74 -15.21
C LEU A 298 8.99 -5.43 -14.61
N VAL A 299 10.00 -5.53 -13.74
CA VAL A 299 10.65 -4.37 -13.11
C VAL A 299 12.04 -4.19 -13.70
N THR A 300 12.30 -3.02 -14.28
CA THR A 300 13.58 -2.69 -14.91
C THR A 300 14.17 -1.42 -14.33
N SER A 301 15.51 -1.34 -14.24
CA SER A 301 16.24 -0.15 -13.80
C SER A 301 17.62 -0.11 -14.44
N HIS A 302 18.12 1.09 -14.71
CA HIS A 302 19.50 1.31 -15.14
C HIS A 302 20.52 1.05 -14.02
N LYS A 303 20.13 1.21 -12.75
CA LYS A 303 21.00 1.01 -11.58
C LYS A 303 20.60 -0.25 -10.82
N GLN A 304 21.58 -1.14 -10.59
CA GLN A 304 21.40 -2.38 -9.84
C GLN A 304 20.92 -2.12 -8.40
N GLN A 305 21.45 -1.07 -7.75
CA GLN A 305 21.11 -0.73 -6.36
C GLN A 305 19.62 -0.41 -6.18
N ALA A 306 18.95 0.14 -7.20
CA ALA A 306 17.52 0.40 -7.13
C ALA A 306 16.70 -0.90 -7.10
N LEU A 307 17.15 -1.91 -7.86
CA LEU A 307 16.53 -3.24 -7.84
C LEU A 307 16.80 -3.95 -6.52
N ASP A 308 18.01 -3.82 -5.95
CA ASP A 308 18.34 -4.37 -4.64
C ASP A 308 17.41 -3.84 -3.53
N VAL A 309 17.14 -2.53 -3.54
CA VAL A 309 16.24 -1.92 -2.56
C VAL A 309 14.83 -2.46 -2.71
N ILE A 310 14.30 -2.56 -3.93
CA ILE A 310 12.95 -3.09 -4.17
C ILE A 310 12.85 -4.56 -3.75
N ASP A 311 13.84 -5.37 -4.12
CA ASP A 311 13.94 -6.80 -3.80
C ASP A 311 13.95 -7.02 -2.27
N ASN A 312 14.79 -6.26 -1.55
CA ASN A 312 14.85 -6.32 -0.10
C ASN A 312 13.54 -5.90 0.56
N VAL A 313 12.92 -4.80 0.10
CA VAL A 313 11.62 -4.37 0.64
C VAL A 313 10.54 -5.43 0.41
N LEU A 314 10.50 -6.05 -0.77
CA LEU A 314 9.58 -7.16 -1.04
C LEU A 314 9.81 -8.34 -0.10
N ILE A 315 11.07 -8.74 0.11
CA ILE A 315 11.42 -9.86 1.00
C ILE A 315 11.02 -9.56 2.44
N GLU A 316 11.39 -8.39 2.97
CA GLU A 316 11.11 -8.01 4.36
C GLU A 316 9.60 -7.98 4.64
N GLN A 317 8.83 -7.31 3.78
CA GLN A 317 7.38 -7.20 3.94
C GLN A 317 6.68 -8.54 3.78
N PHE A 318 7.15 -9.36 2.85
CA PHE A 318 6.61 -10.70 2.68
C PHE A 318 6.89 -11.59 3.89
N ARG A 319 8.08 -11.47 4.50
CA ARG A 319 8.45 -12.22 5.71
C ARG A 319 7.68 -11.79 6.94
N THR A 320 7.27 -10.52 7.04
CA THR A 320 6.38 -10.06 8.11
C THR A 320 5.08 -10.86 8.15
N VAL A 321 4.51 -11.17 6.98
CA VAL A 321 3.27 -11.96 6.86
C VAL A 321 3.57 -13.47 6.82
N HIS A 322 4.69 -13.86 6.22
CA HIS A 322 5.08 -15.25 6.00
C HIS A 322 6.56 -15.50 6.40
N PRO A 323 6.86 -15.69 7.69
CA PRO A 323 8.24 -15.69 8.21
C PRO A 323 9.18 -16.73 7.57
N ARG A 324 8.64 -17.85 7.09
CA ARG A 324 9.39 -18.96 6.50
C ARG A 324 9.29 -19.04 4.97
N ALA A 325 8.73 -18.03 4.33
CA ALA A 325 8.51 -18.02 2.90
C ALA A 325 9.19 -16.84 2.21
N LYS A 326 9.32 -16.94 0.90
CA LYS A 326 9.80 -15.86 0.05
C LYS A 326 8.71 -15.38 -0.92
N PRO A 327 8.77 -14.12 -1.37
CA PRO A 327 7.84 -13.61 -2.35
C PRO A 327 8.01 -14.33 -3.71
N PRO A 328 6.95 -14.43 -4.53
CA PRO A 328 7.00 -15.03 -5.86
C PRO A 328 7.67 -14.08 -6.86
N VAL A 329 8.94 -13.77 -6.63
CA VAL A 329 9.74 -12.84 -7.45
C VAL A 329 10.88 -13.62 -8.06
N LEU A 330 11.08 -13.44 -9.37
CA LEU A 330 12.23 -13.95 -10.09
C LEU A 330 13.15 -12.79 -10.45
N ARG A 331 14.38 -12.84 -9.95
CA ARG A 331 15.41 -11.86 -10.25
C ARG A 331 16.37 -12.39 -11.31
N LEU A 332 16.41 -11.69 -12.44
CA LEU A 332 17.34 -11.97 -13.52
C LEU A 332 18.70 -11.33 -13.22
N THR A 333 19.61 -12.10 -12.61
CA THR A 333 21.00 -11.71 -12.39
C THR A 333 21.91 -12.46 -13.37
N SER A 334 22.99 -11.82 -13.83
CA SER A 334 24.03 -12.54 -14.57
C SER A 334 24.79 -13.44 -13.60
N ALA A 335 25.15 -14.66 -14.01
CA ALA A 335 25.93 -15.62 -13.22
C ALA A 335 27.26 -15.03 -12.67
N THR A 336 27.77 -13.98 -13.32
CA THR A 336 29.01 -13.26 -13.00
C THR A 336 28.82 -12.02 -12.12
N ALA A 337 27.60 -11.70 -11.69
CA ALA A 337 27.33 -10.51 -10.90
C ALA A 337 28.00 -10.61 -9.51
N LYS A 338 29.03 -9.78 -9.29
CA LYS A 338 29.62 -9.57 -7.97
C LYS A 338 28.67 -8.74 -7.11
N GLY A 339 27.87 -9.40 -6.28
CA GLY A 339 26.95 -8.78 -5.34
C GLY A 339 26.35 -9.81 -4.37
N PRO A 340 25.67 -9.37 -3.31
CA PRO A 340 24.95 -10.27 -2.42
C PRO A 340 23.92 -11.08 -3.22
N ARG A 341 23.98 -12.41 -3.13
CA ARG A 341 23.00 -13.28 -3.77
C ARG A 341 21.64 -13.07 -3.13
N SER A 342 20.69 -12.60 -3.93
CA SER A 342 19.29 -12.51 -3.51
C SER A 342 18.69 -13.92 -3.41
N PRO A 343 17.83 -14.20 -2.42
CA PRO A 343 17.08 -15.46 -2.38
C PRO A 343 16.11 -15.62 -3.56
N ASN A 344 15.88 -14.56 -4.34
CA ASN A 344 15.01 -14.53 -5.51
C ASN A 344 15.75 -14.79 -6.83
N ASP A 345 16.97 -15.35 -6.79
CA ASP A 345 17.68 -15.78 -8.01
C ASP A 345 16.94 -16.91 -8.76
N LEU A 346 17.38 -17.15 -10.00
CA LEU A 346 16.75 -18.11 -10.91
C LEU A 346 16.79 -19.54 -10.35
N GLU A 347 17.96 -19.99 -9.91
CA GLU A 347 18.19 -21.35 -9.42
C GLU A 347 17.34 -21.66 -8.18
N ASN A 348 17.28 -20.75 -7.20
CA ASN A 348 16.50 -20.96 -6.01
C ASN A 348 14.99 -20.82 -6.28
N THR A 349 14.58 -19.83 -7.07
CA THR A 349 13.15 -19.55 -7.34
C THR A 349 12.47 -20.65 -8.12
N LEU A 350 13.17 -21.27 -9.07
CA LEU A 350 12.64 -22.38 -9.86
C LEU A 350 12.94 -23.76 -9.27
N SER A 351 13.50 -23.82 -8.06
CA SER A 351 13.76 -25.10 -7.38
C SER A 351 12.45 -25.77 -6.95
N SER A 352 12.40 -27.11 -7.07
CA SER A 352 11.23 -27.90 -6.69
C SER A 352 10.75 -27.66 -5.24
N PRO A 353 11.62 -27.52 -4.22
CA PRO A 353 11.18 -27.22 -2.86
C PRO A 353 10.43 -25.89 -2.74
N VAL A 354 10.88 -24.85 -3.43
CA VAL A 354 10.25 -23.51 -3.40
C VAL A 354 8.90 -23.55 -4.10
N ILE A 355 8.81 -24.19 -5.27
CA ILE A 355 7.57 -24.34 -6.02
C ILE A 355 6.54 -25.12 -5.21
N ASN A 356 6.95 -26.25 -4.61
CA ASN A 356 6.08 -27.06 -3.78
C ASN A 356 5.58 -26.30 -2.54
N ALA A 357 6.46 -25.55 -1.86
CA ALA A 357 6.06 -24.73 -0.72
C ALA A 357 5.10 -23.58 -1.10
N ALA A 358 5.25 -22.99 -2.29
CA ALA A 358 4.31 -22.00 -2.80
C ALA A 358 2.94 -22.62 -3.11
N SER A 359 2.93 -23.78 -3.78
CA SER A 359 1.71 -24.54 -4.09
C SER A 359 0.96 -24.97 -2.83
N GLN A 360 1.67 -25.50 -1.83
CA GLN A 360 1.09 -25.87 -0.54
C GLN A 360 0.43 -24.68 0.17
N ARG A 361 1.07 -23.49 0.16
CA ARG A 361 0.47 -22.28 0.75
C ARG A 361 -0.81 -21.85 0.06
N HIS A 362 -0.85 -21.97 -1.27
CA HIS A 362 -2.05 -21.68 -2.03
C HIS A 362 -3.19 -22.64 -1.66
N LEU A 363 -2.90 -23.94 -1.57
CA LEU A 363 -3.88 -24.97 -1.23
C LEU A 363 -4.35 -24.91 0.24
N ALA A 364 -3.45 -24.56 1.17
CA ALA A 364 -3.76 -24.48 2.60
C ALA A 364 -4.46 -23.18 3.01
N GLY A 365 -4.55 -22.19 2.11
CA GLY A 365 -5.19 -20.91 2.40
C GLY A 365 -6.71 -21.06 2.53
N ASN A 366 -7.29 -20.49 3.59
CA ASN A 366 -8.74 -20.34 3.73
C ASN A 366 -9.15 -18.89 3.41
N PRO A 367 -9.57 -18.59 2.16
CA PRO A 367 -9.87 -17.22 1.75
C PRO A 367 -11.09 -16.65 2.47
N GLU A 368 -12.07 -17.49 2.83
CA GLU A 368 -13.29 -17.05 3.52
C GLU A 368 -12.99 -16.61 4.94
N ALA A 369 -12.17 -17.38 5.67
CA ALA A 369 -11.76 -17.00 7.03
C ALA A 369 -10.98 -15.68 7.03
N VAL A 370 -10.05 -15.50 6.09
CA VAL A 370 -9.27 -14.26 5.96
C VAL A 370 -10.17 -13.07 5.60
N ALA A 371 -11.14 -13.26 4.69
CA ALA A 371 -12.08 -12.22 4.33
C ALA A 371 -12.94 -11.81 5.54
N LYS A 372 -13.43 -12.78 6.31
CA LYS A 372 -14.24 -12.54 7.51
C LYS A 372 -13.46 -11.78 8.58
N ASP A 373 -12.22 -12.19 8.87
CA ASP A 373 -11.37 -11.52 9.86
C ASP A 373 -11.04 -10.08 9.42
N ARG A 374 -10.74 -9.88 8.12
CA ARG A 374 -10.53 -8.56 7.54
C ARG A 374 -11.75 -7.67 7.73
N ASP A 375 -12.93 -8.16 7.37
CA ASP A 375 -14.16 -7.36 7.42
C ASP A 375 -14.51 -6.99 8.87
N ALA A 376 -14.32 -7.91 9.83
CA ALA A 376 -14.49 -7.64 11.26
C ALA A 376 -13.51 -6.58 11.79
N LEU A 377 -12.24 -6.61 11.35
CA LEU A 377 -11.25 -5.59 11.71
C LEU A 377 -11.59 -4.22 11.09
N LEU A 378 -12.07 -4.20 9.85
CA LEU A 378 -12.50 -2.97 9.18
C LEU A 378 -13.70 -2.33 9.88
N GLU A 379 -14.69 -3.13 10.30
CA GLU A 379 -15.83 -2.64 11.08
C GLU A 379 -15.38 -2.02 12.40
N ARG A 380 -14.47 -2.69 13.11
CA ARG A 380 -13.92 -2.17 14.37
C ARG A 380 -13.20 -0.84 14.18
N ILE A 381 -12.31 -0.75 13.18
CA ILE A 381 -11.58 0.49 12.90
C ILE A 381 -12.54 1.59 12.45
N GLY A 382 -13.62 1.23 11.75
CA GLY A 382 -14.66 2.18 11.39
C GLY A 382 -15.41 2.75 12.58
N ALA A 383 -15.80 1.91 13.53
CA ALA A 383 -16.42 2.36 14.77
C ALA A 383 -15.50 3.31 15.56
N ASP A 384 -14.23 2.94 15.73
CA ASP A 384 -13.23 3.76 16.43
C ASP A 384 -13.01 5.11 15.71
N HIS A 385 -12.99 5.12 14.37
CA HIS A 385 -12.82 6.35 13.59
C HIS A 385 -14.03 7.28 13.69
N ASP A 386 -15.24 6.73 13.62
CA ASP A 386 -16.47 7.51 13.74
C ASP A 386 -16.59 8.14 15.14
N GLU A 387 -16.21 7.41 16.20
CA GLU A 387 -16.15 7.94 17.56
C GLU A 387 -15.12 9.08 17.67
N PHE A 388 -13.93 8.91 17.09
CA PHE A 388 -12.92 9.95 17.04
C PHE A 388 -13.42 11.20 16.31
N LEU A 389 -14.08 11.05 15.16
CA LEU A 389 -14.60 12.17 14.38
C LEU A 389 -15.70 12.93 15.13
N ARG A 390 -16.61 12.22 15.81
CA ARG A 390 -17.64 12.85 16.66
C ARG A 390 -17.00 13.71 17.76
N THR A 391 -15.96 13.18 18.41
CA THR A 391 -15.23 13.89 19.46
C THR A 391 -14.46 15.09 18.90
N ALA A 392 -13.84 14.93 17.72
CA ALA A 392 -13.10 16.00 17.06
C ALA A 392 -14.02 17.14 16.58
N ASP A 393 -15.21 16.82 16.06
CA ASP A 393 -16.20 17.83 15.65
C ASP A 393 -16.73 18.63 16.85
N THR A 394 -16.75 18.04 18.06
CA THR A 394 -17.10 18.76 19.30
C THR A 394 -15.95 19.58 19.91
N TYR A 395 -14.71 19.40 19.45
CA TYR A 395 -13.54 20.05 20.03
C TYR A 395 -13.55 21.59 19.92
N PRO A 396 -13.98 22.20 18.80
CA PRO A 396 -14.11 23.66 18.71
C PRO A 396 -15.17 24.22 19.67
N ASP A 397 -16.29 23.52 19.82
CA ASP A 397 -17.33 23.89 20.78
C ASP A 397 -16.81 23.75 22.21
N LEU A 398 -16.11 22.66 22.54
CA LEU A 398 -15.48 22.48 23.84
C LEU A 398 -14.42 23.55 24.14
N ILE A 399 -13.62 23.96 23.16
CA ILE A 399 -12.66 25.07 23.32
C ILE A 399 -13.40 26.39 23.55
N ARG A 400 -14.44 26.68 22.76
CA ARG A 400 -15.25 27.89 22.93
C ARG A 400 -15.88 27.90 24.31
N ASP A 401 -16.55 26.82 24.69
CA ASP A 401 -17.23 26.69 25.97
C ASP A 401 -16.23 26.73 27.13
N ALA A 402 -15.03 26.17 26.99
CA ALA A 402 -13.96 26.31 27.98
C ALA A 402 -13.42 27.75 28.09
N PHE A 403 -13.29 28.46 26.97
CA PHE A 403 -12.86 29.85 26.98
C PHE A 403 -13.93 30.77 27.59
N GLU A 404 -15.20 30.54 27.25
CA GLU A 404 -16.34 31.22 27.85
C GLU A 404 -16.48 30.89 29.35
N LEU A 405 -16.21 29.64 29.75
CA LEU A 405 -16.15 29.22 31.15
C LEU A 405 -15.05 29.98 31.90
N VAL A 406 -13.86 30.11 31.31
CA VAL A 406 -12.75 30.88 31.91
C VAL A 406 -13.10 32.37 31.98
N GLN A 407 -13.73 32.95 30.96
CA GLN A 407 -14.22 34.33 30.99
C GLN A 407 -15.27 34.52 32.08
N LEU A 408 -16.27 33.64 32.15
CA LEU A 408 -17.31 33.68 33.17
C LEU A 408 -16.75 33.49 34.57
N HIS A 409 -15.78 32.59 34.72
CA HIS A 409 -15.08 32.40 35.97
C HIS A 409 -14.31 33.67 36.37
N ASN A 410 -13.66 34.35 35.43
CA ASN A 410 -13.01 35.64 35.69
C ASN A 410 -14.03 36.77 35.95
N GLU A 411 -15.21 36.77 35.32
CA GLU A 411 -16.25 37.76 35.62
C GLU A 411 -16.88 37.55 37.01
N LEU A 412 -17.07 36.29 37.41
CA LEU A 412 -17.71 35.92 38.68
C LEU A 412 -16.73 35.92 39.86
N PHE A 413 -15.47 35.53 39.62
CA PHE A 413 -14.46 35.29 40.66
C PHE A 413 -13.18 36.12 40.46
N GLY A 414 -13.00 36.74 39.30
CA GLY A 414 -11.90 37.69 39.02
C GLY A 414 -12.18 39.06 39.62
N LEU A 415 -12.25 39.11 40.95
CA LEU A 415 -11.81 40.29 41.71
C LEU A 415 -10.30 40.19 41.90
N ALA A 416 -9.56 40.36 40.80
CA ALA A 416 -8.15 40.69 40.85
C ALA A 416 -7.74 41.36 39.54
N ASN A 417 -7.48 42.66 39.62
CA ASN A 417 -6.86 43.54 38.62
C ASN A 417 -7.83 44.26 37.66
N ASP A 418 -8.62 45.19 38.21
CA ASP A 418 -8.54 46.60 37.83
C ASP A 418 -9.51 47.43 38.70
N LEU A 419 -8.98 47.95 39.81
CA LEU A 419 -9.65 48.92 40.69
C LEU A 419 -8.82 50.21 40.83
N ASP A 420 -8.12 50.60 39.76
CA ASP A 420 -7.40 51.89 39.73
C ASP A 420 -8.33 53.09 39.40
N SER A 421 -9.65 52.92 39.37
CA SER A 421 -10.56 54.06 39.11
C SER A 421 -11.91 54.05 39.83
N VAL A 422 -11.99 53.55 41.08
CA VAL A 422 -13.06 53.97 42.00
C VAL A 422 -12.46 54.36 43.34
N ALA A 423 -12.37 55.67 43.59
CA ALA A 423 -11.91 56.20 44.87
C ALA A 423 -12.86 55.77 46.00
N LEU A 424 -12.41 54.85 46.85
CA LEU A 424 -13.05 54.54 48.13
C LEU A 424 -12.95 55.77 49.06
N PRO A 425 -13.99 56.07 49.87
CA PRO A 425 -13.92 57.15 50.84
C PRO A 425 -12.82 56.86 51.88
N ARG A 426 -11.89 57.80 52.06
CA ARG A 426 -10.79 57.70 53.03
C ARG A 426 -11.36 57.54 54.45
N LEU A 427 -11.00 56.43 55.10
CA LEU A 427 -11.12 56.25 56.55
C LEU A 427 -10.15 57.22 57.25
N GLU A 428 -10.66 58.08 58.12
CA GLU A 428 -9.82 58.85 59.04
C GLU A 428 -9.16 57.92 60.06
N SER A 429 -7.96 58.30 60.46
CA SER A 429 -6.96 57.51 61.15
C SER A 429 -7.40 56.82 62.45
N ALA A 430 -6.82 55.61 62.63
CA ALA A 430 -6.51 54.90 63.87
C ALA A 430 -7.57 53.92 64.43
N GLU A 431 -7.55 52.68 63.93
CA GLU A 431 -7.59 51.46 64.79
C GLU A 431 -7.11 50.22 64.01
N PRO A 432 -6.24 49.36 64.58
CA PRO A 432 -5.66 48.20 63.91
C PRO A 432 -6.65 47.04 63.82
N ILE A 433 -6.86 46.55 62.60
CA ILE A 433 -7.63 45.34 62.31
C ILE A 433 -6.78 44.13 62.68
N ASP A 434 -7.05 43.50 63.83
CA ASP A 434 -6.36 42.30 64.29
C ASP A 434 -6.93 41.03 63.65
N GLY A 435 -6.14 40.43 62.76
CA GLY A 435 -6.46 39.32 61.86
C GLY A 435 -6.82 37.99 62.53
N ALA A 436 -6.75 37.88 63.86
CA ALA A 436 -7.14 36.65 64.58
C ALA A 436 -8.67 36.43 64.66
N ARG A 437 -9.51 37.46 64.45
CA ARG A 437 -10.98 37.34 64.42
C ARG A 437 -11.55 36.96 63.05
N LEU A 438 -10.87 37.30 61.95
CA LEU A 438 -11.29 36.93 60.60
C LEU A 438 -10.98 35.47 60.25
N GLY A 439 -10.01 34.86 60.93
CA GLY A 439 -9.62 33.45 60.75
C GLY A 439 -10.51 32.39 61.41
N LYS A 440 -11.61 32.74 62.09
CA LYS A 440 -12.50 31.77 62.80
C LYS A 440 -13.91 31.62 62.22
N ILE A 441 -14.25 32.35 61.17
CA ILE A 441 -15.61 32.39 60.61
C ILE A 441 -15.94 31.17 59.72
N PRO A 442 -15.01 30.55 58.95
CA PRO A 442 -15.36 29.39 58.12
C PRO A 442 -15.57 28.08 58.92
N GLY A 443 -15.14 28.01 60.20
CA GLY A 443 -15.13 26.79 61.00
C GLY A 443 -16.37 26.54 61.88
N ALA A 444 -17.34 27.45 61.92
CA ALA A 444 -18.47 27.41 62.86
C ALA A 444 -19.85 27.24 62.19
N MET A 445 -19.90 26.86 60.91
CA MET A 445 -21.15 26.58 60.19
C MET A 445 -21.18 25.12 59.77
N ALA A 446 -21.38 24.24 60.75
CA ALA A 446 -21.95 22.91 60.56
C ALA A 446 -23.33 22.89 61.27
N PRO A 447 -24.34 22.17 60.74
CA PRO A 447 -25.73 22.41 61.06
C PRO A 447 -26.11 21.79 62.42
N ALA A 448 -26.07 22.58 63.49
CA ALA A 448 -26.76 22.26 64.73
C ALA A 448 -28.16 22.89 64.69
N GLN A 449 -29.17 22.07 64.50
CA GLN A 449 -30.58 22.44 64.60
C GLN A 449 -30.88 23.05 65.98
N CYS A 450 -31.04 24.36 66.06
CA CYS A 450 -31.58 25.02 67.25
C CYS A 450 -32.92 25.66 66.86
N LYS A 451 -34.03 25.03 67.24
CA LYS A 451 -35.40 25.52 67.02
C LYS A 451 -35.72 26.61 68.04
N ILE A 452 -35.19 27.81 67.86
CA ILE A 452 -35.60 28.98 68.63
C ILE A 452 -36.17 30.00 67.64
N PRO A 453 -37.45 30.40 67.77
CA PRO A 453 -38.06 31.36 66.86
C PRO A 453 -37.34 32.72 66.93
N LEU A 454 -37.27 33.41 65.78
CA LEU A 454 -36.54 34.68 65.64
C LEU A 454 -37.04 35.77 66.60
N THR A 455 -38.30 35.71 67.01
CA THR A 455 -38.93 36.58 68.01
C THR A 455 -38.33 36.41 69.40
N VAL A 456 -37.94 35.18 69.77
CA VAL A 456 -37.26 34.89 71.04
C VAL A 456 -35.83 35.42 71.01
N LEU A 457 -35.13 35.31 69.87
CA LEU A 457 -33.79 35.88 69.70
C LEU A 457 -33.81 37.42 69.69
N ALA A 458 -34.86 38.04 69.13
CA ALA A 458 -35.06 39.48 69.18
C ALA A 458 -35.33 39.98 70.62
N PHE A 459 -36.19 39.29 71.37
CA PHE A 459 -36.46 39.59 72.78
C PHE A 459 -35.20 39.46 73.66
N LEU A 460 -34.41 38.40 73.46
CA LEU A 460 -33.13 38.20 74.17
C LEU A 460 -32.06 39.23 73.77
N SER A 461 -32.09 39.72 72.53
CA SER A 461 -31.21 40.79 72.05
C SER A 461 -31.57 42.14 72.67
N GLU A 462 -32.85 42.50 72.73
CA GLU A 462 -33.31 43.76 73.33
C GLU A 462 -33.01 43.82 74.84
N ARG A 463 -33.16 42.70 75.56
CA ARG A 463 -32.91 42.63 77.00
C ARG A 463 -31.53 42.07 77.37
N ARG A 464 -30.59 42.07 76.42
CA ARG A 464 -29.21 41.56 76.59
C ARG A 464 -28.49 42.16 77.80
N HIS A 465 -28.72 43.43 78.09
CA HIS A 465 -28.11 44.13 79.22
C HIS A 465 -28.64 43.69 80.59
N GLU A 466 -29.90 43.28 80.67
CA GLU A 466 -30.50 42.74 81.90
C GLU A 466 -30.09 41.29 82.13
N MET A 467 -29.92 40.52 81.05
CA MET A 467 -29.46 39.12 81.12
C MET A 467 -28.05 39.00 81.69
N THR A 468 -27.13 39.90 81.34
CA THR A 468 -25.76 39.86 81.87
C THR A 468 -25.73 40.09 83.38
N ALA A 469 -26.49 41.07 83.89
CA ALA A 469 -26.59 41.32 85.32
C ALA A 469 -27.26 40.16 86.07
N THR A 470 -28.26 39.52 85.45
CA THR A 470 -29.00 38.40 86.04
C THR A 470 -28.16 37.12 86.03
N LEU A 471 -27.41 36.85 84.96
CA LEU A 471 -26.47 35.74 84.85
C LEU A 471 -25.28 35.92 85.80
N ASP A 472 -24.75 37.13 85.94
CA ASP A 472 -23.71 37.44 86.92
C ASP A 472 -24.22 37.26 88.35
N CYS A 473 -25.47 37.64 88.64
CA CYS A 473 -26.09 37.41 89.94
C CYS A 473 -26.34 35.92 90.21
N CYS A 474 -26.78 35.15 89.21
CA CYS A 474 -26.92 33.68 89.28
C CYS A 474 -25.56 32.99 89.43
N ASN A 475 -24.51 33.47 88.77
CA ASN A 475 -23.14 32.97 88.88
C ASN A 475 -22.52 33.31 90.24
N GLN A 476 -22.80 34.50 90.79
CA GLN A 476 -22.45 34.87 92.16
C GLN A 476 -23.22 34.03 93.20
N LEU A 477 -24.50 33.77 92.99
CA LEU A 477 -25.28 32.85 93.84
C LEU A 477 -24.71 31.42 93.78
N ASN A 478 -24.33 30.94 92.60
CA ASN A 478 -23.71 29.61 92.44
C ASN A 478 -22.29 29.55 93.03
N SER A 479 -21.51 30.63 92.96
CA SER A 479 -20.17 30.69 93.56
C SER A 479 -20.22 30.78 95.09
N VAL A 480 -21.23 31.46 95.64
CA VAL A 480 -21.54 31.48 97.08
C VAL A 480 -22.04 30.11 97.56
N ARG A 481 -22.82 29.39 96.75
CA ARG A 481 -23.24 28.00 97.03
C ARG A 481 -22.08 27.00 97.02
N ALA A 482 -20.99 27.31 96.32
CA ALA A 482 -19.80 26.48 96.26
C ALA A 482 -18.83 26.72 97.44
N SER A 483 -18.90 27.87 98.12
CA SER A 483 -17.98 28.22 99.24
C SER A 483 -18.60 28.09 100.64
N LEU A 484 -19.92 28.04 100.77
CA LEU A 484 -20.59 27.89 102.06
C LEU A 484 -20.96 26.42 102.32
N GLY A 485 -20.25 25.80 103.27
CA GLY A 485 -20.61 24.49 103.80
C GLY A 485 -22.04 24.48 104.36
N GLN A 486 -22.72 23.34 104.23
CA GLN A 486 -24.16 23.12 104.48
C GLN A 486 -24.72 23.67 105.81
N HIS A 487 -23.88 24.01 106.79
CA HIS A 487 -24.32 24.58 108.06
C HIS A 487 -24.75 26.05 108.02
N LEU A 488 -24.28 26.87 107.07
CA LEU A 488 -24.72 28.28 106.99
C LEU A 488 -26.01 28.49 106.20
N LEU A 489 -26.37 27.57 105.30
CA LEU A 489 -27.62 27.63 104.54
C LEU A 489 -28.88 27.42 105.38
N ALA A 490 -28.76 26.79 106.56
CA ALA A 490 -29.88 26.59 107.49
C ALA A 490 -30.29 27.89 108.23
N LEU A 491 -29.46 28.93 108.19
CA LEU A 491 -29.66 30.18 108.96
C LEU A 491 -30.18 31.36 108.11
N ALA A 492 -30.25 31.24 106.79
CA ALA A 492 -30.70 32.34 105.93
C ALA A 492 -32.23 32.30 105.73
N GLN A 493 -32.98 32.90 106.64
CA GLN A 493 -34.45 32.99 106.61
C GLN A 493 -35.05 34.05 105.65
N SER A 494 -34.34 34.51 104.61
CA SER A 494 -34.98 35.40 103.64
C SER A 494 -34.38 35.25 102.25
N ILE A 495 -35.18 34.75 101.31
CA ILE A 495 -34.84 34.73 99.88
C ILE A 495 -34.74 36.19 99.40
N PRO A 496 -33.61 36.60 98.79
CA PRO A 496 -33.45 37.96 98.27
C PRO A 496 -34.44 38.28 97.14
N GLU A 497 -34.90 39.54 97.11
CA GLU A 497 -35.85 40.15 96.16
C GLU A 497 -35.53 39.92 94.67
N ALA A 498 -34.27 39.58 94.35
CA ALA A 498 -33.79 39.29 92.99
C ALA A 498 -34.37 37.99 92.40
N VAL A 499 -34.70 37.00 93.24
CA VAL A 499 -35.27 35.71 92.77
C VAL A 499 -36.72 35.89 92.31
N ALA A 500 -37.48 36.79 92.93
CA ALA A 500 -38.85 37.12 92.51
C ALA A 500 -38.88 37.80 91.12
N LYS A 501 -37.88 38.63 90.80
CA LYS A 501 -37.74 39.25 89.47
C LYS A 501 -37.42 38.23 88.37
N PHE A 502 -36.75 37.14 88.73
CA PHE A 502 -36.41 36.06 87.80
C PHE A 502 -37.62 35.20 87.41
N GLU A 503 -38.52 34.93 88.36
CA GLU A 503 -39.78 34.24 88.08
C GLU A 503 -40.70 35.04 87.15
N VAL A 504 -40.73 36.37 87.30
CA VAL A 504 -41.51 37.25 86.40
C VAL A 504 -40.97 37.20 84.97
N LEU A 505 -39.65 37.25 84.78
CA LEU A 505 -39.00 37.13 83.46
C LEU A 505 -39.24 35.77 82.80
N LEU A 506 -39.22 34.68 83.57
CA LEU A 506 -39.56 33.34 83.08
C LEU A 506 -41.03 33.24 82.64
N THR A 507 -41.93 33.96 83.31
CA THR A 507 -43.36 33.96 82.99
C THR A 507 -43.65 34.79 81.71
N GLU A 508 -42.91 35.88 81.49
CA GLU A 508 -42.96 36.68 80.24
C GLU A 508 -42.36 35.93 79.03
N LEU A 509 -41.29 35.17 79.23
CA LEU A 509 -40.72 34.30 78.18
C LEU A 509 -41.67 33.17 77.78
N ALA A 510 -42.42 32.61 78.75
CA ALA A 510 -43.38 31.55 78.48
C ALA A 510 -44.61 32.03 77.68
N THR A 511 -44.98 33.31 77.81
CA THR A 511 -46.10 33.91 77.06
C THR A 511 -45.71 34.27 75.63
N ALA A 512 -44.50 34.77 75.39
CA ALA A 512 -43.98 35.06 74.04
C ALA A 512 -43.82 33.81 73.15
N CYS A 513 -43.70 32.63 73.75
CA CYS A 513 -43.56 31.36 73.02
C CYS A 513 -44.88 30.74 72.52
N ARG A 514 -46.07 31.34 72.79
CA ARG A 514 -47.37 30.65 72.62
C ARG A 514 -48.30 31.13 71.48
N GLU A 515 -48.03 32.20 70.74
CA GLU A 515 -48.97 32.65 69.69
C GLU A 515 -48.51 32.28 68.27
N GLU A 516 -49.01 31.14 67.76
CA GLU A 516 -49.15 30.88 66.32
C GLU A 516 -50.44 31.56 65.82
N GLN A 517 -50.32 32.64 65.02
CA GLN A 517 -51.44 33.11 64.20
C GLN A 517 -51.00 33.39 62.74
N PRO A 518 -51.80 32.97 61.75
CA PRO A 518 -51.49 33.15 60.33
C PRO A 518 -51.88 34.56 59.86
N LEU A 519 -51.03 35.19 59.05
CA LEU A 519 -51.32 36.49 58.42
C LEU A 519 -51.93 36.34 57.01
N PRO A 520 -52.77 37.30 56.58
CA PRO A 520 -53.72 37.16 55.49
C PRO A 520 -53.11 37.32 54.10
N ARG A 521 -53.72 36.64 53.12
CA ARG A 521 -53.43 36.79 51.69
C ARG A 521 -54.09 38.05 51.12
N SER A 522 -53.28 38.98 50.64
CA SER A 522 -53.58 39.91 49.53
C SER A 522 -52.24 40.36 48.97
N GLY A 523 -51.88 40.29 47.69
CA GLY A 523 -52.57 40.04 46.44
C GLY A 523 -51.75 40.79 45.38
N GLY A 524 -51.03 40.07 44.52
CA GLY A 524 -50.18 40.65 43.47
C GLY A 524 -49.05 39.72 43.08
N ALA A 525 -49.19 39.04 41.94
CA ALA A 525 -48.34 37.93 41.51
C ALA A 525 -47.02 38.39 40.85
N SER A 526 -45.92 37.78 41.28
CA SER A 526 -44.77 37.39 40.44
C SER A 526 -44.19 36.09 41.04
N PRO A 527 -43.67 35.16 40.23
CA PRO A 527 -43.51 33.75 40.63
C PRO A 527 -42.47 33.59 41.75
N PRO A 528 -42.59 32.52 42.58
CA PRO A 528 -41.62 32.26 43.63
C PRO A 528 -40.29 31.86 42.98
N ILE A 529 -39.21 32.52 43.39
CA ILE A 529 -37.86 31.98 43.22
C ILE A 529 -37.79 30.77 44.17
N PRO A 530 -37.46 29.56 43.69
CA PRO A 530 -37.35 28.40 44.57
C PRO A 530 -36.26 28.64 45.64
N PRO A 531 -36.48 28.28 46.92
CA PRO A 531 -35.55 28.59 48.02
C PRO A 531 -34.19 27.87 47.93
N ASP A 532 -33.97 27.03 46.92
CA ASP A 532 -32.76 26.23 46.77
C ASP A 532 -31.74 26.85 45.79
N ALA A 533 -32.01 28.05 45.25
CA ALA A 533 -31.19 28.71 44.22
C ALA A 533 -30.13 29.70 44.77
N LEU A 534 -29.53 29.40 45.92
CA LEU A 534 -28.21 29.95 46.26
C LEU A 534 -27.24 28.78 46.27
N CYS A 535 -26.74 28.46 45.08
CA CYS A 535 -25.74 27.43 44.86
C CYS A 535 -24.62 27.58 45.88
N SER A 536 -24.41 26.57 46.73
CA SER A 536 -23.14 26.42 47.42
C SER A 536 -22.03 26.46 46.37
N LEU A 537 -21.03 27.33 46.53
CA LEU A 537 -19.87 27.45 45.62
C LEU A 537 -19.13 26.13 45.38
N SER A 538 -19.37 25.13 46.23
CA SER A 538 -18.87 23.76 46.13
C SER A 538 -19.58 22.85 45.13
N GLY A 539 -20.67 23.29 44.47
CA GLY A 539 -21.51 22.47 43.58
C GLY A 539 -21.48 22.84 42.10
N ILE A 540 -20.62 23.78 41.70
CA ILE A 540 -20.49 24.22 40.30
C ILE A 540 -19.53 23.26 39.59
N HIS A 541 -20.06 22.38 38.75
CA HIS A 541 -19.25 21.37 38.07
C HIS A 541 -19.34 21.46 36.54
N THR A 542 -20.31 22.20 36.00
CA THR A 542 -20.52 22.33 34.56
C THR A 542 -20.71 23.80 34.12
N TYR A 543 -20.53 24.06 32.81
CA TYR A 543 -20.77 25.39 32.21
C TYR A 543 -22.23 25.85 32.34
N GLY A 544 -23.18 24.90 32.34
CA GLY A 544 -24.60 25.18 32.57
C GLY A 544 -24.87 25.80 33.94
N ASP A 545 -24.27 25.23 35.00
CA ASP A 545 -24.43 25.70 36.38
C ASP A 545 -23.93 27.16 36.54
N LEU A 546 -22.82 27.51 35.89
CA LEU A 546 -22.29 28.89 35.90
C LEU A 546 -23.20 29.89 35.18
N CYS A 547 -23.82 29.46 34.07
CA CYS A 547 -24.77 30.30 33.34
C CYS A 547 -26.03 30.58 34.17
N GLU A 548 -26.52 29.59 34.92
CA GLU A 548 -27.66 29.73 35.82
C GLU A 548 -27.35 30.71 36.97
N VAL A 549 -26.17 30.59 37.59
CA VAL A 549 -25.71 31.52 38.63
C VAL A 549 -25.56 32.95 38.09
N ARG A 550 -24.96 33.14 36.91
CA ARG A 550 -24.86 34.46 36.26
C ARG A 550 -26.25 35.08 36.03
N ASN A 551 -27.21 34.29 35.56
CA ASN A 551 -28.55 34.78 35.29
C ASN A 551 -29.29 35.15 36.59
N ALA A 552 -29.14 34.35 37.66
CA ALA A 552 -29.68 34.66 38.97
C ALA A 552 -29.09 35.96 39.55
N LEU A 553 -27.76 36.16 39.45
CA LEU A 553 -27.09 37.38 39.87
C LEU A 553 -27.52 38.61 39.05
N LYS A 554 -27.72 38.47 37.74
CA LYS A 554 -28.26 39.56 36.90
C LYS A 554 -29.68 39.96 37.33
N ILE A 555 -30.52 39.00 37.69
CA ILE A 555 -31.89 39.26 38.17
C ILE A 555 -31.84 39.98 39.52
N LEU A 556 -30.94 39.57 40.42
CA LEU A 556 -30.74 40.22 41.73
C LEU A 556 -30.20 41.65 41.59
N ALA A 557 -29.19 41.87 40.74
CA ALA A 557 -28.65 43.21 40.48
C ALA A 557 -29.71 44.16 39.87
N ALA A 558 -30.59 43.63 39.01
CA ALA A 558 -31.71 44.39 38.46
C ALA A 558 -32.83 44.69 39.49
N GLN A 559 -32.92 43.91 40.57
CA GLN A 559 -33.81 44.17 41.70
C GLN A 559 -33.19 45.19 42.67
N GLU A 560 -31.89 45.12 42.91
CA GLU A 560 -31.17 46.08 43.76
C GLU A 560 -31.18 47.49 43.17
N GLN A 561 -31.11 47.65 41.83
CA GLN A 561 -31.30 48.94 41.15
C GLN A 561 -32.72 49.53 41.27
N LYS A 562 -33.71 48.76 41.75
CA LYS A 562 -35.09 49.20 41.96
C LYS A 562 -35.40 49.57 43.41
N PHE A 563 -34.49 49.28 44.34
CA PHE A 563 -34.51 49.76 45.72
C PHE A 563 -33.55 50.96 45.85
#